data_AF-X1MT52-F1
#
_entry.id   AF-X1MT52-F1
#
_cell.length_a   1.000
_cell.length_b   1.000
_cell.length_c   1.000
_cell.angle_alpha   90.00
_cell.angle_beta   90.00
_cell.angle_gamma   90.00
#
_symmetry.space_group_name_H-M   'P 1'
#
loop_
_entity.id
_entity.type
_entity.pdbx_description
1 polymer ?
#
loop_
_entity_poly.entity_id
_entity_poly.type
_entity_poly.pdbx_seq_one_letter_code
_entity_poly.pdbx_strand_id
1 'polypeptide(L)' 'MAKIKTLALAHISVFGVVQGVGFRPFVYGLATKHNLKGWVCNTSEDVKIEIEGEAEA' A
#
# COMPACT_ATOMS: atom_id res chain seq x y z
N MET A 1 -0.69 23.69 19.37
CA MET A 1 -1.79 22.78 19.02
C MET A 1 -1.20 21.63 18.24
N ALA A 2 -1.22 20.41 18.78
CA ALA A 2 -0.75 19.24 18.03
C ALA A 2 -1.82 18.90 16.96
N LYS A 3 -1.44 18.84 15.68
CA LYS A 3 -2.30 18.26 14.65
C LYS A 3 -2.55 16.81 15.04
N ILE A 4 -3.81 16.45 15.23
CA ILE A 4 -4.20 15.04 15.40
C ILE A 4 -3.92 14.38 14.05
N LYS A 5 -2.95 13.45 14.03
CA LYS A 5 -2.68 12.63 12.85
C LYS A 5 -3.79 11.58 12.76
N THR A 6 -4.69 11.75 11.80
CA THR A 6 -5.73 10.75 11.53
C THR A 6 -5.07 9.57 10.84
N LEU A 7 -4.96 8.45 11.54
CA LEU A 7 -4.51 7.19 10.93
C LEU A 7 -5.70 6.57 10.18
N ALA A 8 -5.49 6.20 8.93
CA ALA A 8 -6.44 5.50 8.09
C ALA A 8 -5.84 4.17 7.63
N LEU A 9 -6.69 3.14 7.58
CA LEU A 9 -6.37 1.84 7.01
C LEU A 9 -7.08 1.72 5.66
N ALA A 10 -6.35 1.36 4.62
CA ALA A 10 -6.88 1.14 3.28
C ALA A 10 -6.53 -0.25 2.76
N HIS A 11 -7.50 -0.90 2.13
CA HIS A 11 -7.36 -2.19 1.47
C HIS A 11 -7.55 -1.98 -0.03
N ILE A 12 -6.57 -2.39 -0.82
CA ILE A 12 -6.55 -2.18 -2.27
C ILE A 12 -6.33 -3.53 -2.94
N SER A 13 -7.21 -3.87 -3.88
CA SER A 13 -7.03 -4.98 -4.80
C SER A 13 -6.73 -4.44 -6.20
N VAL A 14 -5.62 -4.90 -6.78
CA VAL A 14 -5.18 -4.51 -8.12
C VAL A 14 -5.24 -5.71 -9.05
N PHE A 15 -6.01 -5.57 -10.13
CA PHE A 15 -6.23 -6.60 -11.13
C PHE A 15 -5.47 -6.28 -12.43
N GLY A 16 -5.22 -7.31 -13.26
CA GLY A 16 -4.56 -7.19 -14.56
C GLY A 16 -3.13 -7.74 -14.57
N VAL A 17 -2.26 -7.18 -15.42
CA VAL A 17 -0.87 -7.63 -15.57
C VAL A 17 0.00 -7.02 -14.46
N VAL A 18 -0.15 -7.53 -13.25
CA VAL A 18 0.52 -7.02 -12.03
C VAL A 18 1.53 -8.00 -11.43
N GLN A 19 1.62 -9.21 -11.98
CA GLN A 19 2.55 -10.25 -11.52
C GLN A 19 3.75 -10.39 -12.46
N GLY A 20 4.94 -10.60 -11.91
CA GLY A 20 6.18 -10.71 -12.70
C GLY A 20 6.74 -9.40 -13.26
N VAL A 21 6.07 -8.26 -13.03
CA VAL A 21 6.46 -6.94 -13.57
C VAL A 21 7.21 -6.04 -12.59
N GLY A 22 7.54 -6.54 -11.39
CA GLY A 22 8.17 -5.74 -10.33
C GLY A 22 7.18 -4.87 -9.52
N PHE A 23 5.87 -5.17 -9.59
CA PHE A 23 4.84 -4.41 -8.89
C PHE A 23 5.02 -4.37 -7.37
N ARG A 24 5.40 -5.49 -6.73
CA ARG A 24 5.64 -5.56 -5.28
C ARG A 24 6.78 -4.62 -4.83
N PRO A 25 8.00 -4.66 -5.43
CA PRO A 25 9.03 -3.66 -5.17
C PRO A 25 8.58 -2.20 -5.37
N PHE A 26 7.78 -1.93 -6.40
CA PHE A 26 7.23 -0.59 -6.66
C PHE A 26 6.34 -0.10 -5.51
N VAL A 27 5.38 -0.93 -5.08
CA VAL A 27 4.49 -0.62 -3.95
C VAL A 27 5.29 -0.43 -2.66
N TYR A 28 6.27 -1.30 -2.38
CA TYR A 28 7.13 -1.19 -1.20
C TYR A 28 7.91 0.14 -1.19
N GLY A 29 8.44 0.56 -2.34
CA GLY A 29 9.15 1.84 -2.49
C GLY A 29 8.25 3.04 -2.21
N LEU A 30 7.01 3.02 -2.72
CA LEU A 30 6.02 4.06 -2.42
C LEU A 30 5.66 4.08 -0.93
N ALA A 31 5.34 2.93 -0.34
CA ALA A 31 5.01 2.84 1.08
C ALA A 31 6.14 3.39 1.96
N THR A 32 7.39 3.05 1.65
CA THR A 32 8.57 3.56 2.37
C THR A 32 8.72 5.07 2.20
N LYS A 33 8.54 5.60 0.98
CA LYS A 33 8.66 7.04 0.70
C LYS A 33 7.62 7.87 1.44
N HIS A 34 6.42 7.33 1.60
CA HIS A 34 5.29 8.00 2.26
C HIS A 34 5.16 7.62 3.75
N ASN A 35 6.13 6.86 4.30
CA ASN A 35 6.12 6.38 5.68
C ASN A 35 4.81 5.63 6.05
N LEU A 36 4.27 4.89 5.09
CA LEU A 36 3.11 4.02 5.23
C LEU A 36 3.56 2.65 5.74
N LYS A 37 2.75 2.03 6.59
CA LYS A 37 2.96 0.67 7.10
C LYS A 37 1.96 -0.28 6.48
N GLY A 38 2.30 -1.55 6.36
CA GLY A 38 1.39 -2.56 5.84
C GLY A 38 2.09 -3.61 5.00
N TRP A 39 1.37 -4.23 4.07
CA TRP A 39 1.86 -5.35 3.29
C TRP A 39 1.34 -5.33 1.85
N VAL A 40 2.07 -5.99 0.97
CA VAL A 40 1.67 -6.27 -0.41
C VAL A 40 1.86 -7.75 -0.71
N CYS A 41 0.84 -8.41 -1.26
CA CYS A 41 0.84 -9.84 -1.52
C CYS A 41 0.26 -10.12 -2.92
N ASN A 42 0.95 -10.96 -3.69
CA ASN A 42 0.37 -11.53 -4.90
C ASN A 42 -0.54 -12.69 -4.51
N THR A 43 -1.76 -12.70 -5.03
CA THR A 43 -2.66 -13.86 -4.96
C THR A 43 -2.74 -14.52 -6.34
N SER A 44 -3.55 -15.57 -6.46
CA SER A 44 -3.78 -16.23 -7.75
C SER A 44 -4.51 -15.34 -8.77
N GLU A 45 -5.24 -14.31 -8.31
CA GLU A 45 -6.13 -13.50 -9.16
C GLU A 45 -5.72 -12.02 -9.22
N ASP A 46 -5.13 -11.50 -8.13
CA ASP A 46 -4.89 -10.07 -7.95
C ASP A 46 -3.61 -9.81 -7.13
N VAL A 47 -3.30 -8.53 -6.94
CA VAL A 47 -2.38 -8.08 -5.89
C VAL A 47 -3.20 -7.40 -4.82
N LYS A 48 -3.07 -7.89 -3.59
CA LYS A 48 -3.67 -7.28 -2.41
C LYS A 48 -2.65 -6.42 -1.68
N ILE A 49 -3.09 -5.24 -1.29
CA ILE A 49 -2.30 -4.28 -0.54
C ILE A 49 -3.14 -3.83 0.66
N GLU A 50 -2.52 -3.84 1.83
CA GLU A 50 -3.05 -3.22 3.02
C GLU A 50 -2.04 -2.17 3.45
N ILE A 51 -2.52 -0.95 3.68
CA ILE A 51 -1.68 0.16 4.14
C ILE A 51 -2.37 0.94 5.25
N GLU A 52 -1.58 1.33 6.23
CA GLU A 52 -1.93 2.19 7.34
C GLU A 52 -1.00 3.42 7.33
N GLY A 53 -1.58 4.60 7.44
CA GLY A 53 -0.83 5.85 7.46
C GLY A 53 -1.70 7.06 7.75
N GLU A 54 -1.12 8.24 7.67
CA GLU A 54 -1.89 9.49 7.78
C GLU A 54 -2.88 9.59 6.61
N ALA A 55 -4.11 10.06 6.87
CA ALA A 55 -5.17 10.13 5.87
C ALA A 55 -4.82 10.97 4.63
N GLU A 56 -3.80 11.83 4.73
CA GLU A 56 -3.32 12.73 3.65
C GLU A 56 -1.93 12.35 3.11
N ALA A 57 -1.41 11.17 3.49
CA ALA A 57 -0.09 10.69 3.09
C ALA A 57 -0.01 10.25 1.63
#